data_AF-A0A915M6P8-F1
#
_entry.id   AF-A0A915M6P8-F1
#
_cell.length_a   1.000
_cell.length_b   1.000
_cell.length_c   1.000
_cell.angle_alpha   90.00
_cell.angle_beta   90.00
_cell.angle_gamma   90.00
#
_symmetry.space_group_name_H-M   'P 1'
#
loop_
_entity.id
_entity.type
_entity.pdbx_description
1 polymer ?
#
loop_
_entity_poly.entity_id
_entity_poly.type
_entity_poly.pdbx_seq_one_letter_code
_entity_poly.pdbx_strand_id
1 'polypeptide(L)'
;MQQQDTFWRKNLFDINLEQKLGFDLLFDQIGYEENSKRAEWVNGANFYVKANKYTQEFFEAIASKLSHWYTPDMGIMIHQCHTWKTPHCEYIPHLIANSWEWMYTEQKNPPYIMQLDCETDGRKSDGRTCNKKAVHKAQQAMERGEVDIGKGPVRLSWGRFQFKVYWWLVDYILCTPGLGSFLKPYLPLVGYILMFTVA
;
A
#
# COMPACT_ATOMS: atom_id res chain seq x y z
N MET A 1 6.64 -0.65 -18.77
CA MET A 1 7.29 -1.77 -18.05
C MET A 1 6.30 -2.16 -16.96
N GLN A 2 5.53 -3.23 -17.14
CA GLN A 2 4.47 -3.61 -16.20
C GLN A 2 5.12 -4.43 -15.09
N GLN A 3 5.48 -3.75 -14.00
CA GLN A 3 5.97 -4.40 -12.79
C GLN A 3 4.76 -5.08 -12.13
N GLN A 4 4.92 -6.33 -11.68
CA GLN A 4 3.88 -6.97 -10.88
C GLN A 4 4.00 -6.39 -9.47
N ASP A 5 3.22 -5.35 -9.20
CA ASP A 5 3.22 -4.64 -7.92
C ASP A 5 2.63 -5.51 -6.80
N THR A 6 2.09 -6.70 -7.10
CA THR A 6 1.44 -7.57 -6.12
C THR A 6 1.70 -9.05 -6.39
N PHE A 7 2.08 -9.78 -5.33
CA PHE A 7 2.27 -11.23 -5.30
C PHE A 7 1.16 -11.90 -4.49
N TRP A 8 0.46 -12.85 -5.12
CA TRP A 8 -0.67 -13.56 -4.52
C TRP A 8 -0.20 -14.94 -4.06
N ARG A 9 -0.14 -15.14 -2.73
CA ARG A 9 0.24 -16.42 -2.13
C ARG A 9 -0.95 -17.38 -2.06
N LYS A 10 -2.14 -16.85 -1.78
CA LYS A 10 -3.38 -17.61 -1.60
C LYS A 10 -4.51 -16.97 -2.39
N ASN A 11 -5.59 -17.73 -2.58
CA ASN A 11 -6.77 -17.24 -3.28
C ASN A 11 -7.56 -16.26 -2.39
N LEU A 12 -7.99 -15.14 -2.97
CA LEU A 12 -8.82 -14.14 -2.30
C LEU A 12 -10.22 -14.65 -1.97
N PHE A 13 -10.76 -15.54 -2.81
CA PHE A 13 -12.10 -16.10 -2.61
C PHE A 13 -12.20 -16.95 -1.33
N ASP A 14 -11.08 -17.48 -0.83
CA ASP A 14 -11.05 -18.27 0.40
C ASP A 14 -11.28 -17.43 1.67
N ILE A 15 -11.16 -16.09 1.56
CA ILE A 15 -11.19 -15.15 2.68
C ILE A 15 -12.62 -14.62 2.94
N ASN A 16 -13.55 -14.86 2.01
CA ASN A 16 -14.96 -14.41 2.09
C ASN A 16 -15.10 -12.90 2.45
N LEU A 17 -14.21 -12.04 1.92
CA LEU A 17 -14.22 -10.59 2.17
C LEU A 17 -15.57 -9.94 1.79
N GLU A 18 -16.26 -10.50 0.80
CA GLU A 18 -17.56 -10.05 0.31
C GLU A 18 -18.68 -10.20 1.36
N GLN A 19 -18.57 -11.18 2.26
CA GLN A 19 -19.58 -11.46 3.28
C GLN A 19 -19.51 -10.51 4.47
N LYS A 20 -18.42 -9.73 4.59
CA LYS A 20 -18.28 -8.76 5.67
C LYS A 20 -19.23 -7.58 5.43
N LEU A 21 -20.14 -7.41 6.38
CA LEU A 21 -21.14 -6.35 6.39
C LEU A 21 -20.55 -5.07 7.00
N GLY A 22 -21.12 -3.91 6.67
CA GLY A 22 -20.80 -2.64 7.32
C GLY A 22 -19.88 -1.69 6.55
N PHE A 23 -19.22 -2.13 5.47
CA PHE A 23 -18.39 -1.26 4.64
C PHE A 23 -18.87 -1.18 3.19
N ASP A 24 -18.51 -0.07 2.54
CA ASP A 24 -18.73 0.20 1.12
C ASP A 24 -17.42 0.06 0.32
N LEU A 25 -16.31 0.49 0.92
CA LEU A 25 -14.96 0.40 0.38
C LEU A 25 -14.04 -0.33 1.35
N LEU A 26 -13.18 -1.19 0.83
CA LEU A 26 -12.18 -1.92 1.60
C LEU A 26 -10.82 -1.76 0.92
N PHE A 27 -9.88 -1.09 1.59
CA PHE A 27 -8.56 -0.76 1.03
C PHE A 27 -7.44 -1.57 1.68
N ASP A 28 -6.40 -1.91 0.92
CA ASP A 28 -5.13 -2.30 1.50
C ASP A 28 -4.47 -1.11 2.23
N GLN A 29 -3.55 -1.42 3.14
CA GLN A 29 -2.91 -0.40 3.97
C GLN A 29 -1.40 -0.60 4.09
N ILE A 30 -0.70 0.52 4.26
CA ILE A 30 0.74 0.60 4.46
C ILE A 30 1.06 0.33 5.92
N GLY A 31 2.24 -0.24 6.18
CA GLY A 31 2.74 -0.54 7.51
C GLY A 31 2.69 -2.01 7.83
N TYR A 32 3.00 -2.31 9.09
CA TYR A 32 3.12 -3.66 9.61
C TYR A 32 2.41 -3.76 10.95
N GLU A 33 1.50 -4.73 11.08
CA GLU A 33 0.65 -4.97 12.25
C GLU A 33 -0.29 -3.81 12.63
N GLU A 34 -1.31 -4.09 13.46
CA GLU A 34 -2.38 -3.14 13.79
C GLU A 34 -1.91 -1.89 14.55
N ASN A 35 -0.74 -1.97 15.21
CA ASN A 35 -0.14 -0.84 15.94
C ASN A 35 0.69 0.10 15.05
N SER A 36 0.73 -0.15 13.74
CA SER A 36 1.41 0.73 12.79
C SER A 36 0.83 2.14 12.86
N LYS A 37 1.69 3.15 13.00
CA LYS A 37 1.28 4.56 12.90
C LYS A 37 0.75 4.93 11.52
N ARG A 38 1.08 4.11 10.52
CA ARG A 38 0.62 4.18 9.13
C ARG A 38 -0.62 3.31 8.87
N ALA A 39 -1.17 2.63 9.88
CA ALA A 39 -2.46 1.94 9.73
C ALA A 39 -3.49 2.91 9.16
N GLU A 40 -4.42 2.44 8.32
CA GLU A 40 -5.42 3.26 7.62
C GLU A 40 -4.85 4.25 6.59
N TRP A 41 -3.58 4.12 6.19
CA TRP A 41 -3.08 4.74 4.97
C TRP A 41 -3.15 3.76 3.82
N VAL A 42 -3.95 4.10 2.81
CA VAL A 42 -4.19 3.31 1.61
C VAL A 42 -2.89 3.10 0.85
N ASN A 43 -2.56 1.84 0.57
CA ASN A 43 -1.39 1.50 -0.25
C ASN A 43 -1.70 1.60 -1.75
N GLY A 44 -2.95 1.36 -2.13
CA GLY A 44 -3.49 1.68 -3.45
C GLY A 44 -3.34 0.59 -4.49
N ALA A 45 -2.77 -0.57 -4.17
CA ALA A 45 -2.66 -1.66 -5.14
C ALA A 45 -3.88 -2.58 -5.15
N ASN A 46 -4.52 -2.80 -4.00
CA ASN A 46 -5.63 -3.73 -3.85
C ASN A 46 -6.75 -3.08 -3.06
N PHE A 47 -7.95 -3.07 -3.65
CA PHE A 47 -9.15 -2.60 -2.98
C PHE A 47 -10.37 -3.35 -3.48
N TYR A 48 -11.37 -3.46 -2.62
CA TYR A 48 -12.66 -4.04 -2.92
C TYR A 48 -13.74 -2.96 -2.77
N VAL A 49 -14.60 -2.85 -3.78
CA VAL A 49 -15.62 -1.80 -3.89
C VAL A 49 -16.98 -2.45 -4.04
N LYS A 50 -17.92 -2.12 -3.14
CA LYS A 50 -19.32 -2.46 -3.34
C LYS A 50 -19.95 -1.44 -4.26
N ALA A 51 -20.49 -1.91 -5.39
CA ALA A 51 -21.17 -1.05 -6.34
C ALA A 51 -22.41 -0.41 -5.69
N ASN A 52 -22.36 0.89 -5.43
CA ASN A 52 -23.47 1.68 -4.95
C ASN A 52 -23.30 3.15 -5.34
N LYS A 53 -24.30 3.98 -5.04
CA LYS A 53 -24.28 5.40 -5.39
C LYS A 53 -23.11 6.15 -4.72
N TYR A 54 -22.81 5.86 -3.46
CA TYR A 54 -21.77 6.57 -2.70
C TYR A 54 -20.35 6.24 -3.20
N THR A 55 -20.10 4.98 -3.55
CA THR A 55 -18.81 4.56 -4.13
C THR A 55 -18.63 5.11 -5.53
N GLN A 56 -19.70 5.19 -6.33
CA GLN A 56 -19.65 5.87 -7.63
C GLN A 56 -19.27 7.35 -7.46
N GLU A 57 -19.95 8.09 -6.57
CA GLU A 57 -19.65 9.51 -6.27
C GLU A 57 -18.21 9.68 -5.77
N PHE A 58 -17.72 8.74 -4.95
CA PHE A 58 -16.34 8.73 -4.45
C PHE A 58 -15.30 8.64 -5.58
N PHE A 59 -15.47 7.73 -6.54
CA PHE A 59 -14.55 7.58 -7.66
C PHE A 59 -14.70 8.67 -8.73
N GLU A 60 -15.91 9.22 -8.92
CA GLU A 60 -16.12 10.40 -9.77
C GLU A 60 -15.36 11.61 -9.22
N ALA A 61 -15.35 11.82 -7.90
CA ALA A 61 -14.58 12.86 -7.26
C ALA A 61 -13.05 12.65 -7.40
N ILE A 62 -12.58 11.41 -7.34
CA ILE A 62 -11.17 11.08 -7.62
C ILE A 62 -10.83 11.45 -9.06
N ALA A 63 -11.61 10.97 -10.03
CA ALA A 63 -11.38 11.24 -11.45
C ALA A 63 -11.39 12.75 -11.76
N SER A 64 -12.32 13.50 -11.17
CA SER A 64 -12.41 14.95 -11.30
C SER A 64 -11.19 15.68 -10.72
N LYS A 65 -10.64 15.22 -9.59
CA LYS A 65 -9.41 15.80 -9.03
C LYS A 65 -8.20 15.46 -9.87
N LEU A 66 -8.06 14.20 -10.30
CA LEU A 66 -6.93 13.74 -11.12
C LEU A 66 -6.90 14.42 -12.50
N SER A 67 -8.03 14.88 -13.02
CA SER A 67 -8.05 15.62 -14.29
C SER A 67 -7.51 17.05 -14.19
N HIS A 68 -7.44 17.62 -12.98
CA HIS A 68 -6.96 19.00 -12.75
C HIS A 68 -5.65 19.07 -11.98
N TRP A 69 -5.35 18.05 -11.18
CA TRP A 69 -4.18 18.00 -10.30
C TRP A 69 -3.40 16.73 -10.61
N TYR A 70 -2.10 16.88 -10.87
CA TYR A 70 -1.21 15.73 -10.79
C TYR A 70 -1.12 15.38 -9.31
N THR A 71 -1.58 14.22 -8.88
CA THR A 71 -1.48 13.76 -7.49
C THR A 71 -1.67 12.25 -7.52
N PRO A 72 -1.00 11.48 -6.64
CA PRO A 72 -1.27 10.06 -6.58
C PRO A 72 -2.72 9.83 -6.14
N ASP A 73 -3.39 8.92 -6.84
CA ASP A 73 -4.77 8.52 -6.60
C ASP A 73 -4.98 8.06 -5.15
N MET A 74 -4.04 7.29 -4.61
CA MET A 74 -4.02 6.85 -3.21
C MET A 74 -4.09 8.03 -2.22
N GLY A 75 -3.46 9.18 -2.54
CA GLY A 75 -3.47 10.35 -1.66
C GLY A 75 -4.84 11.01 -1.59
N ILE A 76 -5.56 11.04 -2.73
CA ILE A 76 -6.96 11.48 -2.75
C ILE A 76 -7.83 10.46 -2.01
N MET A 77 -7.62 9.15 -2.21
CA MET A 77 -8.39 8.09 -1.55
C MET A 77 -8.27 8.17 -0.02
N ILE A 78 -7.04 8.30 0.52
CA ILE A 78 -6.80 8.48 1.96
C ILE A 78 -7.56 9.70 2.47
N HIS A 79 -7.38 10.84 1.82
CA HIS A 79 -8.04 12.07 2.24
C HIS A 79 -9.56 11.89 2.27
N GLN A 80 -10.16 11.37 1.20
CA GLN A 80 -11.60 11.19 1.11
C GLN A 80 -12.12 10.19 2.15
N CYS A 81 -11.45 9.04 2.36
CA CYS A 81 -11.89 8.06 3.35
C CYS A 81 -11.83 8.56 4.79
N HIS A 82 -10.90 9.47 5.12
CA HIS A 82 -10.81 10.05 6.46
C HIS A 82 -11.72 11.27 6.65
N THR A 83 -12.06 12.01 5.59
CA THR A 83 -12.84 13.26 5.68
C THR A 83 -14.31 13.08 5.34
N TRP A 84 -14.65 12.12 4.47
CA TRP A 84 -16.02 11.85 4.08
C TRP A 84 -16.63 10.85 5.06
N LYS A 85 -17.89 11.08 5.44
CA LYS A 85 -18.65 10.13 6.27
C LYS A 85 -19.22 8.96 5.46
N THR A 86 -19.35 9.15 4.15
CA THR A 86 -19.92 8.20 3.19
C THR A 86 -19.13 8.33 1.88
N PRO A 87 -18.73 7.23 1.22
CA PRO A 87 -18.92 5.81 1.58
C PRO A 87 -18.15 5.39 2.85
N HIS A 88 -18.60 4.34 3.54
CA HIS A 88 -17.88 3.79 4.70
C HIS A 88 -16.64 3.02 4.25
N CYS A 89 -15.46 3.58 4.54
CA CYS A 89 -14.17 2.98 4.24
C CYS A 89 -13.69 2.10 5.40
N GLU A 90 -13.28 0.88 5.09
CA GLU A 90 -12.53 -0.01 5.97
C GLU A 90 -11.20 -0.42 5.36
N TYR A 91 -10.34 -1.04 6.18
CA TYR A 91 -8.99 -1.42 5.79
C TYR A 91 -8.76 -2.93 5.95
N ILE A 92 -8.05 -3.52 5.01
CA ILE A 92 -7.68 -4.93 5.01
C ILE A 92 -6.63 -5.16 6.09
N PRO A 93 -6.82 -6.13 7.01
CA PRO A 93 -5.80 -6.49 7.98
C PRO A 93 -4.46 -6.85 7.34
N HIS A 94 -3.36 -6.47 7.98
CA HIS A 94 -1.99 -6.74 7.51
C HIS A 94 -1.66 -8.25 7.34
N LEU A 95 -2.43 -9.14 7.97
CA LEU A 95 -2.33 -10.59 7.78
C LEU A 95 -2.89 -11.06 6.43
N ILE A 96 -3.78 -10.28 5.82
CA ILE A 96 -4.40 -10.59 4.53
C ILE A 96 -3.61 -9.91 3.41
N ALA A 97 -3.50 -8.58 3.46
CA ALA A 97 -2.73 -7.80 2.50
C ALA A 97 -1.66 -6.99 3.24
N ASN A 98 -0.41 -7.13 2.83
CA ASN A 98 0.70 -6.41 3.45
C ASN A 98 1.63 -5.77 2.42
N SER A 99 2.28 -4.68 2.82
CA SER A 99 3.30 -4.03 2.02
C SER A 99 4.61 -4.81 2.03
N TRP A 100 5.55 -4.37 1.19
CA TRP A 100 6.91 -4.91 1.11
C TRP A 100 7.65 -4.88 2.45
N GLU A 101 7.21 -4.03 3.38
CA GLU A 101 7.70 -3.90 4.75
C GLU A 101 7.71 -5.25 5.49
N TRP A 102 6.77 -6.15 5.23
CA TRP A 102 6.76 -7.51 5.82
C TRP A 102 8.05 -8.30 5.54
N MET A 103 8.67 -8.12 4.36
CA MET A 103 9.92 -8.82 4.04
C MET A 103 11.06 -8.42 4.97
N TYR A 104 11.03 -7.20 5.51
CA TYR A 104 12.07 -6.64 6.38
C TYR A 104 11.83 -6.90 7.88
N THR A 105 10.79 -7.67 8.23
CA THR A 105 10.51 -8.09 9.62
C THR A 105 11.04 -9.50 9.90
N GLU A 106 10.57 -10.15 10.97
CA GLU A 106 10.87 -11.54 11.28
C GLU A 106 10.25 -12.55 10.28
N GLN A 107 9.55 -12.07 9.25
CA GLN A 107 8.90 -12.87 8.19
C GLN A 107 7.99 -13.99 8.73
N LYS A 108 7.36 -13.75 9.88
CA LYS A 108 6.36 -14.65 10.47
C LYS A 108 4.99 -14.38 9.87
N ASN A 109 4.13 -15.42 9.81
CA ASN A 109 2.75 -15.34 9.33
C ASN A 109 2.61 -14.63 7.98
N PRO A 110 3.06 -15.25 6.87
CA PRO A 110 3.08 -14.59 5.57
C PRO A 110 1.68 -14.17 5.11
N PRO A 111 1.53 -12.95 4.59
CA PRO A 111 0.23 -12.45 4.15
C PRO A 111 -0.32 -13.25 2.97
N TYR A 112 -1.62 -13.16 2.72
CA TYR A 112 -2.25 -13.77 1.54
C TYR A 112 -1.81 -13.06 0.26
N ILE A 113 -1.69 -11.74 0.35
CA ILE A 113 -1.27 -10.85 -0.72
C ILE A 113 -0.14 -9.98 -0.20
N MET A 114 0.91 -9.85 -1.00
CA MET A 114 2.05 -8.98 -0.71
C MET A 114 2.21 -7.97 -1.83
N GLN A 115 2.21 -6.68 -1.50
CA GLN A 115 2.52 -5.62 -2.45
C GLN A 115 4.03 -5.40 -2.49
N LEU A 116 4.60 -5.42 -3.69
CA LEU A 116 6.02 -5.19 -3.94
C LEU A 116 6.17 -3.81 -4.56
N ASP A 117 6.66 -2.86 -3.77
CA ASP A 117 6.97 -1.52 -4.28
C ASP A 117 8.38 -1.49 -4.90
N CYS A 118 8.62 -0.48 -5.74
CA CYS A 118 9.86 -0.23 -6.47
C CYS A 118 11.11 -0.08 -5.57
N GLU A 119 10.94 0.04 -4.26
CA GLU A 119 12.02 0.04 -3.26
C GLU A 119 12.78 -1.27 -3.23
N THR A 120 12.04 -2.38 -3.24
CA THR A 120 12.64 -3.66 -3.62
C THR A 120 12.86 -3.60 -5.11
N ASP A 121 14.12 -3.68 -5.57
CA ASP A 121 14.48 -3.80 -7.00
C ASP A 121 13.90 -5.07 -7.68
N GLY A 122 12.83 -5.64 -7.09
CA GLY A 122 12.11 -6.84 -7.46
C GLY A 122 13.08 -7.87 -7.94
N ARG A 123 14.18 -8.06 -7.18
CA ARG A 123 15.46 -8.59 -7.67
C ARG A 123 15.12 -9.66 -8.68
N LYS A 124 15.29 -9.32 -9.95
CA LYS A 124 14.98 -10.22 -11.05
C LYS A 124 15.93 -11.39 -10.87
N SER A 125 15.47 -12.43 -10.17
CA SER A 125 16.09 -13.74 -10.21
C SER A 125 15.97 -14.12 -11.68
N ASP A 126 17.08 -13.91 -12.37
CA ASP A 126 17.40 -14.50 -13.66
C ASP A 126 16.51 -14.10 -14.84
N GLY A 127 15.91 -12.90 -14.81
CA GLY A 127 15.38 -12.23 -16.00
C GLY A 127 14.40 -13.02 -16.89
N ARG A 128 13.88 -14.17 -16.50
CA ARG A 128 13.13 -15.06 -17.39
C ARG A 128 12.05 -15.81 -16.62
N THR A 129 10.82 -15.36 -16.86
CA THR A 129 9.53 -16.03 -16.65
C THR A 129 8.98 -16.17 -15.23
N CYS A 130 7.86 -15.48 -14.98
CA CYS A 130 6.89 -15.82 -13.94
C CYS A 130 6.18 -17.14 -14.34
N ASN A 131 6.80 -18.28 -14.02
CA ASN A 131 6.23 -19.60 -14.27
C ASN A 131 5.70 -20.22 -12.95
N LYS A 132 4.81 -21.21 -13.05
CA LYS A 132 4.18 -21.85 -11.88
C LYS A 132 5.21 -22.38 -10.87
N LYS A 133 6.36 -22.88 -11.34
CA LYS A 133 7.43 -23.43 -10.49
C LYS A 133 8.14 -22.33 -9.69
N ALA A 134 8.39 -21.17 -10.31
CA ALA A 134 8.98 -20.00 -9.66
C ALA A 134 8.03 -19.40 -8.62
N VAL A 135 6.74 -19.28 -8.96
CA VAL A 135 5.69 -18.85 -8.01
C VAL A 135 5.63 -19.79 -6.81
N HIS A 136 5.59 -21.10 -7.05
CA HIS A 136 5.56 -22.09 -5.96
C HIS A 136 6.81 -22.04 -5.08
N LYS A 137 7.99 -21.87 -5.68
CA LYS A 137 9.25 -21.69 -4.94
C LYS A 137 9.21 -20.43 -4.06
N ALA A 138 8.65 -19.34 -4.57
CA ALA A 138 8.48 -18.10 -3.80
C ALA A 138 7.47 -18.27 -2.67
N GLN A 139 6.33 -18.94 -2.91
CA GLN A 139 5.35 -19.27 -1.86
C GLN A 139 6.00 -20.06 -0.72
N GLN A 140 6.79 -21.10 -1.05
CA GLN A 140 7.51 -21.89 -0.04
C GLN A 140 8.61 -21.12 0.69
N ALA A 141 9.25 -20.14 0.05
CA ALA A 141 10.22 -19.28 0.71
C ALA A 141 9.53 -18.33 1.71
N MET A 142 8.38 -17.76 1.34
CA MET A 142 7.56 -16.95 2.25
C MET A 142 7.04 -17.76 3.44
N GLU A 143 6.62 -19.01 3.23
CA GLU A 143 6.15 -19.89 4.31
C GLU A 143 7.26 -20.28 5.29
N ARG A 144 8.50 -20.35 4.81
CA ARG A 144 9.66 -20.64 5.66
C ARG A 144 10.27 -19.39 6.31
N GLY A 145 9.83 -18.19 5.93
CA GLY A 145 10.43 -16.94 6.39
C GLY A 145 11.87 -16.73 5.89
N GLU A 146 12.19 -17.30 4.72
CA GLU A 146 13.53 -17.27 4.11
C GLU A 146 13.55 -16.42 2.83
N VAL A 147 12.75 -15.35 2.77
CA VAL A 147 12.76 -14.44 1.63
C VAL A 147 14.04 -13.64 1.66
N ASP A 148 14.92 -13.89 0.68
CA ASP A 148 16.15 -13.12 0.50
C ASP A 148 15.82 -11.70 0.03
N ILE A 149 15.93 -10.76 0.97
CA ILE A 149 15.69 -9.34 0.73
C ILE A 149 16.89 -8.68 0.02
N GLY A 150 17.99 -9.43 -0.19
CA GLY A 150 19.19 -8.98 -0.87
C GLY A 150 19.91 -7.87 -0.11
N LYS A 151 20.94 -8.21 0.68
CA LYS A 151 21.85 -7.24 1.34
C LYS A 151 22.82 -6.55 0.36
N GLY A 152 22.35 -6.17 -0.83
CA GLY A 152 23.15 -5.43 -1.81
C GLY A 152 23.02 -3.92 -1.61
N PRO A 153 24.01 -3.11 -2.00
CA PRO A 153 23.88 -1.66 -2.02
C PRO A 153 22.78 -1.29 -3.01
N VAL A 154 21.61 -0.98 -2.47
CA VAL A 154 20.48 -0.43 -3.21
C VAL A 154 20.96 0.86 -3.87
N ARG A 155 20.83 0.99 -5.19
CA ARG A 155 21.29 2.19 -5.91
C ARG A 155 20.56 3.41 -5.34
N LEU A 156 21.31 4.35 -4.76
CA LEU A 156 20.78 5.66 -4.36
C LEU A 156 20.38 6.42 -5.64
N SER A 157 19.10 6.40 -5.97
CA SER A 157 18.52 7.37 -6.90
C SER A 157 18.01 8.57 -6.11
N TRP A 158 17.99 9.74 -6.75
CA TRP A 158 17.46 10.96 -6.15
C TRP A 158 15.99 10.80 -5.72
N GLY A 159 15.19 10.11 -6.53
CA GLY A 159 13.80 9.79 -6.19
C GLY A 159 13.66 8.91 -4.93
N ARG A 160 14.55 7.93 -4.72
CA ARG A 160 14.55 7.13 -3.47
C ARG A 160 14.96 7.94 -2.25
N PHE A 161 15.90 8.86 -2.41
CA PHE A 161 16.27 9.77 -1.33
C PHE A 161 15.08 10.66 -0.94
N GLN A 162 14.42 11.27 -1.93
CA GLN A 162 13.21 12.08 -1.72
C GLN A 162 12.10 11.28 -1.03
N PHE A 163 11.84 10.06 -1.48
CA PHE A 163 10.86 9.15 -0.88
C PHE A 163 11.19 8.85 0.60
N LYS A 164 12.46 8.53 0.91
CA LYS A 164 12.89 8.28 2.30
C LYS A 164 12.74 9.51 3.19
N VAL A 165 13.10 10.69 2.68
CA VAL A 165 12.94 11.95 3.43
C VAL A 165 11.47 12.25 3.67
N TYR A 166 10.62 12.07 2.67
CA TYR A 166 9.17 12.22 2.80
C TYR A 166 8.61 11.31 3.88
N TRP A 167 8.93 10.01 3.84
CA TRP A 167 8.46 9.05 4.84
C TRP A 167 8.99 9.35 6.24
N TRP A 168 10.26 9.78 6.35
CA TRP A 168 10.82 10.19 7.63
C TRP A 168 10.06 11.39 8.24
N LEU A 169 9.73 12.40 7.43
CA LEU A 169 8.92 13.54 7.87
C LEU A 169 7.50 13.13 8.25
N VAL A 170 6.86 12.30 7.42
CA VAL A 170 5.52 11.77 7.68
C VAL A 170 5.49 11.00 8.99
N ASP A 171 6.41 10.07 9.21
CA ASP A 171 6.48 9.26 10.43
C ASP A 171 6.67 10.13 11.66
N TYR A 172 7.54 11.14 11.56
CA TYR A 172 7.76 12.10 12.63
C TYR A 172 6.47 12.85 12.99
N ILE A 173 5.71 13.33 11.99
CA ILE A 173 4.44 14.03 12.21
C ILE A 173 3.38 13.06 12.78
N LEU A 174 3.27 11.85 12.24
CA LEU A 174 2.33 10.82 12.72
C LEU A 174 2.64 10.36 14.15
N CYS A 175 3.91 10.46 14.59
CA CYS A 175 4.30 10.17 15.98
C CYS A 175 3.90 11.27 16.97
N THR A 176 3.55 12.47 16.50
CA THR A 176 3.18 13.58 17.38
C THR A 176 1.75 13.40 17.91
N PRO A 177 1.52 13.26 19.23
CA PRO A 177 0.20 13.03 19.80
C PRO A 177 -0.79 14.13 19.42
N GLY A 178 -2.01 13.75 19.03
CA GLY A 178 -3.09 14.66 18.61
C GLY A 178 -2.88 15.25 17.21
N LEU A 179 -1.71 15.84 16.94
CA LEU A 179 -1.38 16.44 15.65
C LEU A 179 -1.31 15.39 14.53
N GLY A 180 -0.72 14.22 14.81
CA GLY A 180 -0.59 13.13 13.85
C GLY A 180 -1.93 12.67 13.31
N SER A 181 -2.89 12.35 14.19
CA SER A 181 -4.25 11.94 13.79
C SER A 181 -4.99 13.02 13.01
N PHE A 182 -4.81 14.30 13.37
CA PHE A 182 -5.45 15.42 12.67
C PHE A 182 -4.87 15.66 11.26
N LEU A 183 -3.56 15.56 11.11
CA LEU A 183 -2.87 15.81 9.83
C LEU A 183 -2.85 14.58 8.91
N LYS A 184 -3.06 13.38 9.45
CA LYS A 184 -3.07 12.10 8.72
C LYS A 184 -3.81 12.13 7.37
N PRO A 185 -4.99 12.78 7.22
CA PRO A 185 -5.71 12.83 5.94
C PRO A 185 -5.07 13.74 4.90
N TYR A 186 -4.25 14.71 5.33
CA TYR A 186 -3.72 15.78 4.49
C TYR A 186 -2.25 15.55 4.10
N LEU A 187 -1.50 14.81 4.90
CA LEU A 187 -0.10 14.46 4.64
C LEU A 187 0.16 13.80 3.26
N PRO A 188 -0.74 12.93 2.74
CA PRO A 188 -0.59 12.40 1.38
C PRO A 188 -0.69 13.48 0.30
N LEU A 189 -1.52 14.52 0.52
CA LEU A 189 -1.67 15.64 -0.41
C LEU A 189 -0.48 16.61 -0.34
N VAL A 190 0.18 16.73 0.82
CA VAL A 190 1.38 17.56 1.00
C VAL A 190 2.62 16.91 0.38
N GLY A 191 2.70 15.56 0.39
CA GLY A 191 3.80 14.82 -0.24
C GLY A 191 3.99 15.17 -1.72
N TYR A 192 2.89 15.47 -2.42
CA TYR A 192 2.92 15.98 -3.78
C TYR A 192 3.74 17.27 -3.92
N ILE A 193 3.54 18.25 -3.05
CA ILE A 193 4.23 19.55 -3.11
C ILE A 193 5.75 19.37 -2.96
N LEU A 194 6.18 18.43 -2.11
CA LEU A 194 7.59 18.12 -1.89
C LEU A 194 8.22 17.36 -3.07
N MET A 195 7.45 16.53 -3.79
CA MET A 195 7.95 15.80 -4.95
C MET A 195 8.07 16.67 -6.21
N PHE A 196 7.37 17.80 -6.30
CA PHE A 196 7.40 18.72 -7.45
C PHE A 196 8.43 19.84 -7.35
N THR A 197 8.95 20.12 -6.16
CA THR A 197 9.79 21.31 -5.91
C THR A 197 11.27 21.10 -6.23
N VAL A 198 11.66 19.91 -6.69
CA VAL A 198 13.04 19.61 -7.10
C VAL A 198 13.03 18.73 -8.36
N ALA A 199 12.62 19.33 -9.47
CA ALA A 199 12.89 18.84 -10.83
C ALA A 199 13.83 19.82 -11.53
#